data_AF-A0A081SEU9-F1
#
_entry.id   AF-A0A081SEU9-F1
#
_cell.length_a   1.000
_cell.length_b   1.000
_cell.length_c   1.000
_cell.angle_alpha   90.00
_cell.angle_beta   90.00
_cell.angle_gamma   90.00
#
_symmetry.space_group_name_H-M   'P 1'
#
loop_
_entity.id
_entity.type
_entity.pdbx_description
1 polymer ?
#
loop_
_entity_poly.entity_id
_entity_poly.type
_entity_poly.pdbx_seq_one_letter_code
_entity_poly.pdbx_strand_id
1 'polypeptide(L)'
;MAKKFDDSFEDYYAALGVFPSASPDEIRQAYVERIKDVHPDRFQQASDAERRDVEETSRLLNRAKDTLLNPTQRQRYDERYRARYSNESNELDNQDDVETKRHFYRKDRLGAFSGARGFGFLVIAISTIYILGASVGLVGRALMTKGVVKIAEAKQTIELSLPSYEWRTAFPVEGFGITEGSGAATLFSLTQRTIYRRTLPQNDEAPFAAKGSVEKFVLAKDKLAVVTDSSIVVYSLDGRALAALNGHRGKITCVAFSPDGVHLCSASEDRTIKIWNVRNRAAERTFAASNKVVESVAFTPDGIHVAFNDDRWLKLWSWRDGRVRQLAQHRDKILHVACSNEWAASASLGGELKQTHRITGAVKNVAQESGVITALAYSPDGQWLASSNADGRARLYTASSARLAQTIEAHHGKVSSIQFSDAGDRLYTTGADSAIKSWKLPNDTIKTVIN
;
A
#
# COMPACT_ATOMS: atom_id res chain seq x y z
N MET A 1 -15.59 -30.54 -46.06
CA MET A 1 -16.45 -30.08 -44.95
C MET A 1 -15.58 -29.85 -43.72
N ALA A 2 -15.09 -28.62 -43.54
CA ALA A 2 -14.36 -28.25 -42.33
C ALA A 2 -15.38 -27.93 -41.23
N LYS A 3 -15.35 -28.65 -40.11
CA LYS A 3 -16.01 -28.23 -38.87
C LYS A 3 -15.39 -26.88 -38.48
N LYS A 4 -16.07 -25.77 -38.78
CA LYS A 4 -15.81 -24.50 -38.12
C LYS A 4 -16.03 -24.76 -36.63
N PHE A 5 -14.96 -24.68 -35.84
CA PHE A 5 -15.10 -24.47 -34.40
C PHE A 5 -15.82 -23.13 -34.26
N ASP A 6 -17.10 -23.19 -33.93
CA ASP A 6 -17.90 -22.03 -33.59
C ASP A 6 -17.51 -21.69 -32.16
N ASP A 7 -16.64 -20.69 -31.97
CA ASP A 7 -16.24 -20.24 -30.64
C ASP A 7 -17.52 -19.89 -29.87
N SER A 8 -17.67 -20.45 -28.67
CA SER A 8 -18.90 -20.33 -27.91
C SER A 8 -19.05 -18.93 -27.31
N PHE A 9 -20.28 -18.56 -26.93
CA PHE A 9 -20.53 -17.26 -26.29
C PHE A 9 -19.68 -17.02 -25.04
N GLU A 10 -19.31 -18.11 -24.38
CA GLU A 10 -18.57 -18.15 -23.13
C GLU A 10 -17.07 -17.90 -23.34
N ASP A 11 -16.52 -18.25 -24.50
CA ASP A 11 -15.07 -18.20 -24.75
C ASP A 11 -14.53 -16.76 -24.83
N TYR A 12 -15.33 -15.81 -25.34
CA TYR A 12 -14.90 -14.40 -25.46
C TYR A 12 -14.94 -13.68 -24.11
N TYR A 13 -15.99 -13.94 -23.32
CA TYR A 13 -16.12 -13.43 -21.96
C TYR A 13 -15.07 -14.06 -21.03
N ALA A 14 -14.82 -15.36 -21.16
CA ALA A 14 -13.78 -16.07 -20.41
C ALA A 14 -12.36 -15.62 -20.79
N ALA A 15 -12.08 -15.38 -22.08
CA ALA A 15 -10.78 -14.87 -22.52
C ALA A 15 -10.45 -13.49 -21.91
N LEU A 16 -11.47 -12.64 -21.73
CA LEU A 16 -11.37 -11.36 -21.05
C LEU A 16 -11.46 -11.46 -19.52
N GLY A 17 -11.91 -12.59 -18.98
CA GLY A 17 -12.13 -12.80 -17.55
C GLY A 17 -13.28 -11.96 -16.98
N VAL A 18 -14.27 -11.58 -17.81
CA VAL A 18 -15.39 -10.72 -17.43
C VAL A 18 -16.72 -11.44 -17.62
N PHE A 19 -17.70 -11.12 -16.78
CA PHE A 19 -19.04 -11.70 -16.89
C PHE A 19 -19.85 -11.05 -18.03
N PRO A 20 -20.84 -11.75 -18.62
CA PRO A 20 -21.75 -11.17 -19.62
C PRO A 20 -22.54 -9.94 -19.15
N SER A 21 -22.68 -9.77 -17.82
CA SER A 21 -23.30 -8.59 -17.19
C SER A 21 -22.36 -7.40 -17.02
N ALA A 22 -21.08 -7.52 -17.37
CA ALA A 22 -20.08 -6.47 -17.19
C ALA A 22 -20.40 -5.21 -18.01
N SER A 23 -20.17 -4.03 -17.45
CA SER A 23 -20.33 -2.76 -18.14
C SER A 23 -19.34 -2.61 -19.31
N PRO A 24 -19.64 -1.78 -20.33
CA PRO A 24 -18.72 -1.52 -21.44
C PRO A 24 -17.32 -1.06 -21.02
N ASP A 25 -17.22 -0.33 -19.91
CA ASP A 25 -15.96 0.18 -19.41
C ASP A 25 -15.13 -0.91 -18.71
N GLU A 26 -15.78 -1.83 -17.99
CA GLU A 26 -15.13 -3.02 -17.43
C GLU A 26 -14.56 -3.94 -18.52
N ILE A 27 -15.29 -4.14 -19.62
CA ILE A 27 -14.82 -4.93 -20.77
C ILE A 27 -13.60 -4.26 -21.44
N ARG A 28 -13.65 -2.93 -21.61
CA ARG A 28 -12.52 -2.14 -22.15
C ARG A 28 -11.28 -2.25 -21.28
N GLN A 29 -11.45 -2.11 -19.97
CA GLN A 29 -10.35 -2.18 -19.02
C GLN A 29 -9.74 -3.58 -18.98
N ALA A 30 -10.58 -4.63 -18.92
CA ALA A 30 -10.13 -6.01 -18.92
C ALA A 30 -9.36 -6.37 -20.21
N TYR A 31 -9.82 -5.90 -21.37
CA TYR A 31 -9.09 -6.08 -22.63
C TYR A 31 -7.70 -5.44 -22.62
N VAL A 32 -7.60 -4.20 -22.13
CA VAL A 32 -6.33 -3.46 -22.04
C VAL A 32 -5.35 -4.10 -21.06
N GLU A 33 -5.85 -4.68 -19.97
CA GLU A 33 -5.02 -5.41 -19.00
C GLU A 33 -4.56 -6.75 -19.59
N ARG A 34 -5.46 -7.51 -20.20
CA ARG A 34 -5.14 -8.84 -20.74
C ARG A 34 -4.19 -8.81 -21.93
N ILE A 35 -4.26 -7.78 -22.79
CA ILE A 35 -3.34 -7.67 -23.93
C ILE A 35 -1.91 -7.28 -23.51
N LYS A 36 -1.74 -6.61 -22.36
CA LYS A 36 -0.41 -6.32 -21.80
C LYS A 36 0.29 -7.59 -21.32
N ASP A 37 -0.47 -8.57 -20.83
CA ASP A 37 0.07 -9.87 -20.40
C ASP A 37 0.55 -10.73 -21.59
N VAL A 38 -0.01 -10.49 -22.77
CA VAL A 38 0.25 -11.20 -24.03
C VAL A 38 1.40 -10.58 -24.85
N HIS A 39 2.03 -9.50 -24.35
CA HIS A 39 3.04 -8.73 -25.09
C HIS A 39 4.35 -9.54 -25.35
N PRO A 40 4.98 -9.41 -26.54
CA PRO A 40 6.14 -10.20 -27.00
C PRO A 40 7.39 -10.23 -26.12
N ASP A 41 7.55 -9.30 -25.17
CA ASP A 41 8.76 -9.20 -24.34
C ASP A 41 8.93 -10.36 -23.34
N ARG A 42 7.87 -11.15 -23.10
CA ARG A 42 7.92 -12.37 -22.25
C ARG A 42 8.34 -13.65 -23.00
N PHE A 43 8.51 -13.62 -24.32
CA PHE A 43 8.56 -14.85 -25.14
C PHE A 43 9.94 -15.50 -25.32
N GLN A 44 11.02 -14.90 -24.82
CA GLN A 44 12.37 -15.46 -24.99
C GLN A 44 12.67 -16.69 -24.12
N GLN A 45 11.84 -16.97 -23.09
CA GLN A 45 12.08 -18.05 -22.13
C GLN A 45 10.90 -19.04 -21.97
N ALA A 46 9.81 -18.89 -22.74
CA ALA A 46 8.60 -19.71 -22.60
C ALA A 46 8.67 -21.03 -23.40
N SER A 47 8.07 -22.09 -22.86
CA SER A 47 7.96 -23.42 -23.48
C SER A 47 6.98 -23.44 -24.67
N ASP A 48 7.10 -24.43 -25.56
CA ASP A 48 6.26 -24.55 -26.76
C ASP A 48 4.76 -24.78 -26.46
N ALA A 49 4.42 -25.21 -25.24
CA ALA A 49 3.03 -25.34 -24.79
C ALA A 49 2.47 -23.97 -24.36
N GLU A 50 3.24 -23.20 -23.60
CA GLU A 50 2.88 -21.85 -23.16
C GLU A 50 2.74 -20.89 -24.35
N ARG A 51 3.61 -21.03 -25.36
CA ARG A 51 3.50 -20.25 -26.60
C ARG A 51 2.20 -20.50 -27.34
N ARG A 52 1.76 -21.75 -27.43
CA ARG A 52 0.50 -22.13 -28.10
C ARG A 52 -0.73 -21.60 -27.34
N ASP A 53 -0.73 -21.70 -26.01
CA ASP A 53 -1.81 -21.19 -25.16
C ASP A 53 -1.93 -19.66 -25.25
N VAL A 54 -0.80 -18.95 -25.29
CA VAL A 54 -0.78 -17.50 -25.46
C VAL A 54 -1.22 -17.09 -26.87
N GLU A 55 -0.82 -17.82 -27.92
CA GLU A 55 -1.31 -17.58 -29.29
C GLU A 55 -2.83 -17.77 -29.41
N GLU A 56 -3.37 -18.80 -28.76
CA GLU A 56 -4.81 -19.06 -28.72
C GLU A 56 -5.56 -17.97 -27.94
N THR A 57 -5.04 -17.59 -26.77
CA THR A 57 -5.56 -16.47 -25.98
C THR A 57 -5.51 -15.15 -26.76
N SER A 58 -4.44 -14.90 -27.52
CA SER A 58 -4.31 -13.72 -28.39
C SER A 58 -5.37 -13.70 -29.48
N ARG A 59 -5.64 -14.85 -30.11
CA ARG A 59 -6.66 -15.00 -31.15
C ARG A 59 -8.06 -14.71 -30.59
N LEU A 60 -8.38 -15.26 -29.42
CA LEU A 60 -9.65 -15.03 -28.73
C LEU A 60 -9.81 -13.57 -28.31
N LEU A 61 -8.76 -12.94 -27.78
CA LEU A 61 -8.80 -11.52 -27.42
C LEU A 61 -9.02 -10.60 -28.62
N ASN A 62 -8.38 -10.88 -29.76
CA ASN A 62 -8.58 -10.09 -30.97
C ASN A 62 -10.01 -10.26 -31.52
N ARG A 63 -10.59 -11.46 -31.47
CA ARG A 63 -12.00 -11.68 -31.85
C ARG A 63 -12.99 -11.04 -30.87
N ALA A 64 -12.69 -11.13 -29.57
CA ALA A 64 -13.48 -10.48 -28.52
C ALA A 64 -13.42 -8.95 -28.65
N LYS A 65 -12.29 -8.39 -29.09
CA LYS A 65 -12.17 -6.96 -29.41
C LYS A 65 -13.16 -6.54 -30.49
N ASP A 66 -13.19 -7.28 -31.60
CA ASP A 66 -14.05 -6.93 -32.73
C ASP A 66 -15.54 -7.09 -32.39
N THR A 67 -15.88 -8.02 -31.50
CA THR A 67 -17.26 -8.39 -31.16
C THR A 67 -17.83 -7.65 -29.94
N LEU A 68 -17.12 -7.67 -28.79
CA LEU A 68 -17.61 -7.18 -27.50
C LEU A 68 -17.35 -5.69 -27.26
N LEU A 69 -16.31 -5.11 -27.89
CA LEU A 69 -16.05 -3.66 -27.80
C LEU A 69 -16.88 -2.85 -28.81
N ASN A 70 -17.47 -3.50 -29.81
CA ASN A 70 -18.39 -2.90 -30.77
C ASN A 70 -19.82 -2.90 -30.18
N PRO A 71 -20.42 -1.73 -29.87
CA PRO A 71 -21.71 -1.66 -29.17
C PRO A 71 -22.85 -2.40 -29.90
N THR A 72 -22.92 -2.26 -31.23
CA THR A 72 -23.98 -2.85 -32.05
C THR A 72 -23.86 -4.36 -32.15
N GLN A 73 -22.62 -4.88 -32.25
CA GLN A 73 -22.38 -6.32 -32.29
C GLN A 73 -22.58 -6.96 -30.93
N ARG A 74 -22.12 -6.29 -29.86
CA ARG A 74 -22.33 -6.71 -28.48
C ARG A 74 -23.81 -6.83 -28.13
N GLN A 75 -24.64 -5.84 -28.44
CA GLN A 75 -26.08 -5.92 -28.15
C GLN A 75 -26.72 -7.14 -28.81
N ARG A 76 -26.43 -7.39 -30.09
CA ARG A 76 -26.92 -8.58 -30.81
C ARG A 76 -26.38 -9.89 -30.21
N TYR A 77 -25.16 -9.88 -29.70
CA TYR A 77 -24.51 -11.03 -29.08
C TYR A 77 -25.13 -11.34 -27.71
N ASP A 78 -25.35 -10.32 -26.89
CA ASP A 78 -25.97 -10.42 -25.56
C ASP A 78 -27.46 -10.80 -25.66
N GLU A 79 -28.17 -10.33 -26.69
CA GLU A 79 -29.55 -10.76 -26.99
C GLU A 79 -29.63 -12.25 -27.36
N ARG A 80 -28.70 -12.72 -28.21
CA ARG A 80 -28.62 -14.15 -28.57
C ARG A 80 -28.25 -15.02 -27.37
N TYR A 81 -27.33 -14.55 -26.54
CA TYR A 81 -26.97 -15.20 -25.28
C TYR A 81 -28.21 -15.33 -24.39
N ARG A 82 -28.92 -14.23 -24.11
CA ARG A 82 -30.14 -14.24 -23.28
C ARG A 82 -31.22 -15.14 -23.87
N ALA A 83 -31.47 -15.11 -25.17
CA ALA A 83 -32.46 -15.95 -25.83
C ALA A 83 -32.18 -17.45 -25.62
N ARG A 84 -30.90 -17.85 -25.72
CA ARG A 84 -30.48 -19.25 -25.50
C ARG A 84 -30.75 -19.73 -24.07
N TYR A 85 -30.39 -18.94 -23.06
CA TYR A 85 -30.58 -19.33 -21.66
C TYR A 85 -31.97 -19.02 -21.09
N SER A 86 -32.76 -18.15 -21.73
CA SER A 86 -34.17 -17.93 -21.36
C SER A 86 -35.08 -19.10 -21.75
N ASN A 87 -34.72 -19.85 -22.80
CA ASN A 87 -35.45 -21.06 -23.19
C ASN A 87 -35.14 -22.26 -22.27
N GLU A 88 -33.97 -22.29 -21.63
CA GLU A 88 -33.63 -23.30 -20.62
C GLU A 88 -34.28 -23.03 -19.26
N SER A 89 -34.60 -21.76 -18.93
CA SER A 89 -35.24 -21.40 -17.67
C SER A 89 -36.74 -21.73 -17.57
N ASN A 90 -37.39 -22.13 -18.66
CA ASN A 90 -38.80 -22.56 -18.64
C ASN A 90 -39.00 -24.02 -18.21
N GLU A 91 -37.93 -24.80 -17.98
CA GLU A 91 -38.06 -26.21 -17.59
C GLU A 91 -37.64 -26.57 -16.15
N LEU A 92 -36.99 -25.71 -15.37
CA LEU A 92 -36.57 -26.08 -14.01
C LEU A 92 -36.66 -24.92 -13.02
N ASP A 93 -37.85 -24.80 -12.45
CA ASP A 93 -38.19 -24.09 -11.22
C ASP A 93 -37.69 -24.93 -10.02
N ASN A 94 -36.61 -24.48 -9.35
CA ASN A 94 -36.29 -24.87 -7.98
C ASN A 94 -35.23 -23.93 -7.39
N GLN A 95 -35.63 -23.25 -6.31
CA GLN A 95 -34.77 -22.41 -5.47
C GLN A 95 -33.82 -23.30 -4.65
N ASP A 96 -32.62 -23.54 -5.15
CA ASP A 96 -31.42 -23.84 -4.33
C ASP A 96 -30.08 -23.76 -5.10
N ASP A 97 -30.06 -23.45 -6.40
CA ASP A 97 -28.84 -23.63 -7.23
C ASP A 97 -28.24 -22.34 -7.81
N VAL A 98 -28.41 -21.20 -7.14
CA VAL A 98 -27.84 -19.90 -7.59
C VAL A 98 -26.41 -19.69 -7.06
N GLU A 99 -26.03 -20.30 -5.94
CA GLU A 99 -24.66 -20.22 -5.40
C GLU A 99 -23.70 -21.25 -6.01
N THR A 100 -24.19 -22.42 -6.46
CA THR A 100 -23.34 -23.44 -7.10
C THR A 100 -22.89 -23.03 -8.50
N LYS A 101 -23.71 -22.26 -9.24
CA LYS A 101 -23.33 -21.74 -10.56
C LYS A 101 -22.39 -20.52 -10.51
N ARG A 102 -22.19 -19.89 -9.34
CA ARG A 102 -21.12 -18.90 -9.13
C ARG A 102 -19.73 -19.54 -9.03
N HIS A 103 -19.66 -20.85 -8.75
CA HIS A 103 -18.39 -21.57 -8.61
C HIS A 103 -17.88 -22.21 -9.92
N PHE A 104 -18.68 -22.23 -10.99
CA PHE A 104 -18.35 -23.01 -12.20
C PHE A 104 -17.39 -22.32 -13.20
N TYR A 105 -16.94 -21.08 -12.95
CA TYR A 105 -15.94 -20.42 -13.81
C TYR A 105 -14.53 -20.36 -13.22
N ARG A 106 -14.27 -21.07 -12.11
CA ARG A 106 -12.94 -21.07 -11.49
C ARG A 106 -12.53 -22.47 -11.06
N LYS A 107 -12.00 -23.20 -12.05
CA LYS A 107 -11.45 -24.58 -12.04
C LYS A 107 -12.41 -25.61 -12.62
N ASP A 108 -12.10 -26.09 -13.82
CA ASP A 108 -11.70 -27.48 -14.00
C ASP A 108 -11.08 -27.70 -15.38
N ARG A 109 -9.75 -27.83 -15.42
CA ARG A 109 -9.00 -28.69 -16.36
C ARG A 109 -7.53 -28.74 -15.98
N LEU A 110 -7.24 -29.36 -14.83
CA LEU A 110 -5.96 -30.00 -14.56
C LEU A 110 -6.26 -31.33 -13.86
N GLY A 111 -6.21 -32.41 -14.63
CA GLY A 111 -6.51 -33.76 -14.16
C GLY A 111 -6.06 -34.81 -15.18
N ALA A 112 -4.76 -35.11 -15.12
CA ALA A 112 -4.00 -36.27 -15.59
C ALA A 112 -4.72 -37.38 -16.39
N PHE A 113 -4.11 -37.83 -17.49
CA PHE A 113 -4.02 -39.27 -17.78
C PHE A 113 -2.73 -39.63 -18.55
N SER A 114 -2.13 -40.71 -18.08
CA SER A 114 -0.90 -41.38 -18.49
C SER A 114 -1.01 -42.17 -19.80
N GLY A 115 0.09 -42.35 -20.51
CA GLY A 115 0.17 -43.40 -21.55
C GLY A 115 1.42 -43.29 -22.41
N ALA A 116 2.28 -44.31 -22.34
CA ALA A 116 3.61 -44.36 -22.93
C ALA A 116 3.63 -44.89 -24.40
N ARG A 117 4.79 -44.65 -25.03
CA ARG A 117 5.41 -45.31 -26.20
C ARG A 117 5.06 -44.78 -27.60
N GLY A 118 6.10 -44.38 -28.32
CA GLY A 118 6.06 -44.11 -29.77
C GLY A 118 7.29 -43.37 -30.28
N PHE A 119 8.43 -44.07 -30.31
CA PHE A 119 9.73 -43.63 -30.84
C PHE A 119 9.66 -43.09 -32.28
N GLY A 120 10.45 -42.05 -32.56
CA GLY A 120 11.28 -41.93 -33.76
C GLY A 120 10.57 -41.73 -35.11
N PHE A 121 10.75 -40.54 -35.69
CA PHE A 121 11.05 -40.28 -37.12
C PHE A 121 10.56 -38.86 -37.49
N LEU A 122 11.30 -37.81 -37.11
CA LEU A 122 11.44 -36.58 -37.92
C LEU A 122 12.51 -35.59 -37.37
N VAL A 123 13.71 -36.07 -37.05
CA VAL A 123 14.82 -35.23 -36.53
C VAL A 123 15.77 -34.71 -37.63
N ILE A 124 15.50 -34.90 -38.93
CA ILE A 124 16.50 -34.58 -39.98
C ILE A 124 15.95 -33.66 -41.10
N ALA A 125 15.10 -32.67 -40.79
CA ALA A 125 14.63 -31.75 -41.85
C ALA A 125 14.54 -30.25 -41.50
N ILE A 126 14.82 -29.81 -40.26
CA ILE A 126 14.62 -28.39 -39.88
C ILE A 126 15.94 -27.68 -39.52
N SER A 127 17.07 -28.40 -39.45
CA SER A 127 18.38 -27.82 -39.13
C SER A 127 19.09 -27.11 -40.28
N THR A 128 18.59 -27.19 -41.53
CA THR A 128 19.21 -26.55 -42.70
C THR A 128 18.55 -25.25 -43.17
N ILE A 129 17.45 -24.81 -42.55
CA ILE A 129 16.80 -23.52 -42.88
C ILE A 129 17.27 -22.35 -41.99
N TYR A 130 17.97 -22.63 -40.88
CA TYR A 130 18.35 -21.60 -39.91
C TYR A 130 19.66 -20.85 -40.19
N ILE A 131 20.46 -21.27 -41.17
CA ILE A 131 21.79 -20.65 -41.41
C ILE A 131 21.78 -19.61 -42.55
N LEU A 132 20.72 -19.49 -43.35
CA LEU A 132 20.60 -18.44 -44.37
C LEU A 132 19.75 -17.22 -43.99
N GLY A 133 19.00 -17.26 -42.88
CA GLY A 133 18.18 -16.13 -42.41
C GLY A 133 18.90 -15.11 -41.52
N ALA A 134 20.08 -15.44 -41.00
CA ALA A 134 20.79 -14.63 -40.00
C ALA A 134 21.65 -13.50 -40.59
N SER A 135 21.84 -13.44 -41.90
CA SER A 135 22.73 -12.46 -42.57
C SER A 135 22.00 -11.29 -43.24
N VAL A 136 20.66 -11.32 -43.35
CA VAL A 136 19.86 -10.20 -43.93
C VAL A 136 19.27 -9.28 -42.87
N GLY A 137 19.15 -9.73 -41.61
CA GLY A 137 18.63 -8.91 -40.49
C GLY A 137 19.64 -7.91 -39.89
N LEU A 138 20.93 -8.05 -40.18
CA LEU A 138 21.97 -7.20 -39.57
C LEU A 138 22.22 -5.88 -40.32
N VAL A 139 21.82 -5.78 -41.59
CA VAL A 139 22.03 -4.58 -42.42
C VAL A 139 20.90 -3.55 -42.27
N GLY A 140 19.70 -3.97 -41.87
CA GLY A 140 18.56 -3.07 -41.64
C GLY A 140 18.60 -2.28 -40.32
N ARG A 141 19.47 -2.67 -39.37
CA ARG A 141 19.58 -2.02 -38.04
C ARG A 141 20.57 -0.86 -37.96
N ALA A 142 21.37 -0.61 -39.00
CA ALA A 142 22.36 0.47 -39.03
C ALA A 142 21.86 1.77 -39.71
N LEU A 143 20.67 1.77 -40.33
CA LEU A 143 20.12 2.92 -41.06
C LEU A 143 18.95 3.64 -40.33
N MET A 144 18.57 3.20 -39.13
CA MET A 144 17.44 3.76 -38.37
C MET A 144 17.88 4.44 -37.05
N THR A 145 19.08 5.02 -37.00
CA THR A 145 19.59 5.84 -35.88
C THR A 145 19.87 7.28 -36.32
N LYS A 146 18.90 7.92 -36.98
CA LYS A 146 18.84 9.38 -37.06
C LYS A 146 17.42 9.87 -36.84
N GLY A 147 17.24 10.63 -35.76
CA GLY A 147 16.14 11.59 -35.64
C GLY A 147 14.91 11.11 -34.87
N VAL A 148 15.04 10.96 -33.55
CA VAL A 148 13.95 11.36 -32.65
C VAL A 148 14.55 12.16 -31.51
N VAL A 149 14.43 13.48 -31.60
CA VAL A 149 14.60 14.38 -30.45
C VAL A 149 13.46 14.01 -29.49
N LYS A 150 13.75 13.19 -28.47
CA LYS A 150 12.89 13.11 -27.30
C LYS A 150 12.97 14.48 -26.64
N ILE A 151 11.87 15.23 -26.71
CA ILE A 151 11.60 16.31 -25.77
C ILE A 151 11.69 15.63 -24.40
N ALA A 152 12.77 15.91 -23.68
CA ALA A 152 12.88 15.54 -22.29
C ALA A 152 11.75 16.30 -21.58
N GLU A 153 10.68 15.59 -21.20
CA GLU A 153 9.87 16.06 -20.08
C GLU A 153 10.86 16.35 -18.96
N ALA A 154 10.94 17.63 -18.59
CA ALA A 154 11.75 18.07 -17.47
C ALA A 154 11.22 17.32 -16.24
N LYS A 155 11.94 16.26 -15.87
CA LYS A 155 11.72 15.50 -14.65
C LYS A 155 11.92 16.49 -13.52
N GLN A 156 10.83 17.00 -12.94
CA GLN A 156 10.88 17.74 -11.67
C GLN A 156 11.48 16.76 -10.66
N THR A 157 12.80 16.80 -10.54
CA THR A 157 13.55 16.04 -9.57
C THR A 157 13.60 16.96 -8.37
N ILE A 158 12.78 16.64 -7.39
CA ILE A 158 12.80 17.35 -6.13
C ILE A 158 14.19 17.09 -5.52
N GLU A 159 15.01 18.13 -5.39
CA GLU A 159 16.34 18.03 -4.76
C GLU A 159 16.28 18.58 -3.32
N LEU A 160 15.73 17.80 -2.39
CA LEU A 160 16.00 17.93 -0.95
C LEU A 160 17.39 17.33 -0.64
N SER A 161 18.45 18.02 -1.03
CA SER A 161 19.83 17.59 -0.75
C SER A 161 20.35 18.10 0.60
N LEU A 162 19.82 19.23 1.08
CA LEU A 162 20.23 19.85 2.34
C LEU A 162 19.03 20.10 3.26
N PRO A 163 19.18 19.88 4.58
CA PRO A 163 18.14 20.21 5.53
C PRO A 163 17.97 21.73 5.59
N SER A 164 16.73 22.20 5.66
CA SER A 164 16.40 23.61 5.84
C SER A 164 16.74 24.11 7.25
N TYR A 165 16.76 23.19 8.22
CA TYR A 165 17.15 23.45 9.60
C TYR A 165 17.65 22.16 10.24
N GLU A 166 18.66 22.27 11.11
CA GLU A 166 19.20 21.17 11.91
C GLU A 166 19.20 21.59 13.40
N TRP A 167 18.55 20.78 14.25
CA TRP A 167 18.65 20.90 15.70
C TRP A 167 19.42 19.71 16.24
N ARG A 168 20.47 19.97 17.02
CA ARG A 168 21.23 18.93 17.70
C ARG A 168 20.77 18.78 19.15
N THR A 169 20.59 17.53 19.55
CA THR A 169 20.32 17.13 20.93
C THR A 169 21.59 16.58 21.55
N ALA A 170 21.68 16.60 22.88
CA ALA A 170 22.84 16.06 23.61
C ALA A 170 22.99 14.53 23.45
N PHE A 171 21.88 13.84 23.15
CA PHE A 171 21.81 12.39 23.01
C PHE A 171 20.98 11.99 21.77
N PRO A 172 21.15 10.76 21.25
CA PRO A 172 20.34 10.25 20.13
C PRO A 172 18.84 10.31 20.44
N VAL A 173 18.06 10.80 19.46
CA VAL A 173 16.61 10.95 19.62
C VAL A 173 15.93 9.60 19.40
N GLU A 174 15.25 9.13 20.45
CA GLU A 174 14.51 7.85 20.47
C GLU A 174 13.08 8.00 19.96
N GLY A 175 12.49 9.17 20.17
CA GLY A 175 11.14 9.53 19.75
C GLY A 175 11.02 11.03 19.55
N PHE A 176 10.15 11.43 18.63
CA PHE A 176 10.01 12.82 18.22
C PHE A 176 8.56 13.14 17.88
N GLY A 177 8.16 14.37 18.17
CA GLY A 177 6.86 14.88 17.80
C GLY A 177 6.86 16.40 17.66
N ILE A 178 6.04 16.90 16.73
CA ILE A 178 5.81 18.32 16.53
C ILE A 178 4.33 18.64 16.73
N THR A 179 4.08 19.83 17.25
CA THR A 179 2.78 20.47 17.22
C THR A 179 2.95 21.92 16.75
N GLU A 180 2.14 22.33 15.77
CA GLU A 180 2.16 23.69 15.23
C GLU A 180 0.91 24.45 15.70
N GLY A 181 1.12 25.48 16.53
CA GLY A 181 0.08 26.39 17.00
C GLY A 181 -0.07 27.64 16.10
N SER A 182 -0.89 28.60 16.53
CA SER A 182 -1.16 29.86 15.82
C SER A 182 0.01 30.87 15.80
N GLY A 183 1.24 30.39 15.59
CA GLY A 183 2.44 31.22 15.47
C GLY A 183 3.76 30.58 15.92
N ALA A 184 3.74 29.40 16.55
CA ALA A 184 4.93 28.73 17.07
C ALA A 184 4.85 27.21 16.87
N ALA A 185 5.96 26.60 16.46
CA ALA A 185 6.13 25.16 16.43
C ALA A 185 6.79 24.69 17.73
N THR A 186 6.19 23.72 18.41
CA THR A 186 6.78 23.10 19.60
C THR A 186 7.24 21.70 19.25
N LEU A 187 8.53 21.47 19.49
CA LEU A 187 9.20 20.19 19.31
C LEU A 187 9.24 19.45 20.64
N PHE A 188 8.96 18.16 20.58
CA PHE A 188 9.16 17.22 21.67
C PHE A 188 10.17 16.17 21.22
N SER A 189 11.20 15.93 22.03
CA SER A 189 12.19 14.89 21.80
C SER A 189 12.25 13.97 23.02
N LEU A 190 12.36 12.67 22.79
CA LEU A 190 12.61 11.69 23.84
C LEU A 190 14.08 11.29 23.77
N THR A 191 14.81 11.58 24.84
CA THR A 191 16.20 11.16 25.01
C THR A 191 16.40 10.66 26.43
N GLN A 192 17.06 9.51 26.59
CA GLN A 192 17.33 8.90 27.90
C GLN A 192 16.08 8.83 28.79
N ARG A 193 14.93 8.42 28.24
CA ARG A 193 13.65 8.30 28.96
C ARG A 193 13.10 9.62 29.52
N THR A 194 13.61 10.76 29.08
CA THR A 194 13.11 12.09 29.42
C THR A 194 12.60 12.78 28.16
N ILE A 195 11.41 13.37 28.25
CA ILE A 195 10.87 14.20 27.16
C ILE A 195 11.39 15.61 27.35
N TYR A 196 11.99 16.18 26.33
CA TYR A 196 12.35 17.59 26.28
C TYR A 196 11.39 18.34 25.36
N ARG A 197 11.02 19.55 25.77
CA ARG A 197 10.17 20.46 25.01
C ARG A 197 10.99 21.66 24.58
N ARG A 198 10.88 22.04 23.31
CA ARG A 198 11.46 23.26 22.75
C ARG A 198 10.43 23.99 21.90
N THR A 199 10.12 25.24 22.23
CA THR A 199 9.12 26.05 21.50
C THR A 199 9.81 27.10 20.64
N LEU A 200 9.74 26.97 19.31
CA LEU A 200 10.38 27.91 18.39
C LEU A 200 9.62 29.24 18.33
N PRO A 201 10.32 30.40 18.25
CA PRO A 201 11.76 30.58 18.05
C PRO A 201 12.60 30.59 19.35
N GLN A 202 12.00 30.40 20.52
CA GLN A 202 12.74 30.30 21.77
C GLN A 202 13.61 29.02 21.74
N ASN A 203 14.89 29.18 22.03
CA ASN A 203 15.85 28.07 21.98
C ASN A 203 15.95 27.31 23.30
N ASP A 204 15.15 27.67 24.30
CA ASP A 204 15.18 27.05 25.60
C ASP A 204 14.56 25.65 25.52
N GLU A 205 15.39 24.66 25.81
CA GLU A 205 15.00 23.26 25.93
C GLU A 205 14.73 22.98 27.41
N ALA A 206 13.48 22.70 27.75
CA ALA A 206 13.06 22.40 29.12
C ALA A 206 12.60 20.96 29.22
N PRO A 207 12.96 20.22 30.29
CA PRO A 207 12.43 18.89 30.51
C PRO A 207 10.92 18.98 30.76
N PHE A 208 10.16 18.17 30.03
CA PHE A 208 8.74 17.98 30.28
C PHE A 208 8.58 17.03 31.45
N ALA A 209 7.94 17.50 32.52
CA ALA A 209 7.76 16.74 33.75
C ALA A 209 6.74 15.60 33.57
N ALA A 210 7.17 14.50 32.96
CA ALA A 210 6.41 13.26 32.87
C ALA A 210 6.68 12.39 34.09
N LYS A 211 5.65 11.68 34.56
CA LYS A 211 5.76 10.69 35.63
C LYS A 211 6.23 9.35 35.09
N GLY A 212 7.28 8.78 35.71
CA GLY A 212 7.78 7.43 35.44
C GLY A 212 8.79 7.34 34.30
N SER A 213 9.24 6.13 34.00
CA SER A 213 10.13 5.84 32.86
C SER A 213 9.36 6.00 31.57
N VAL A 214 9.72 7.01 30.77
CA VAL A 214 9.11 7.23 29.45
C VAL A 214 9.72 6.26 28.44
N GLU A 215 8.90 5.38 27.88
CA GLU A 215 9.33 4.46 26.83
C GLU A 215 9.01 5.04 25.44
N LYS A 216 7.84 5.69 25.29
CA LYS A 216 7.39 6.31 24.04
C LYS A 216 6.47 7.50 24.35
N PHE A 217 6.25 8.36 23.36
CA PHE A 217 5.18 9.34 23.42
C PHE A 217 4.57 9.57 22.05
N VAL A 218 3.33 10.07 22.03
CA VAL A 218 2.64 10.52 20.81
C VAL A 218 1.91 11.83 21.11
N LEU A 219 1.82 12.68 20.10
CA LEU A 219 1.16 13.98 20.18
C LEU A 219 -0.21 13.95 19.50
N ALA A 220 -1.12 14.73 20.06
CA ALA A 220 -2.26 15.31 19.36
C ALA A 220 -2.06 16.84 19.31
N LYS A 221 -2.99 17.55 18.67
CA LYS A 221 -2.94 19.02 18.52
C LYS A 221 -2.72 19.78 19.85
N ASP A 222 -3.32 19.30 20.93
CA ASP A 222 -3.35 19.98 22.24
C ASP A 222 -2.93 19.08 23.42
N LYS A 223 -2.49 17.84 23.13
CA LYS A 223 -2.21 16.82 24.15
C LYS A 223 -0.96 16.03 23.82
N LEU A 224 -0.31 15.54 24.87
CA LEU A 224 0.82 14.63 24.81
C LEU A 224 0.44 13.34 25.56
N ALA A 225 0.46 12.20 24.89
CA ALA A 225 0.36 10.90 25.54
C ALA A 225 1.76 10.35 25.79
N VAL A 226 2.08 10.10 27.05
CA VAL A 226 3.32 9.50 27.50
C VAL A 226 3.05 8.04 27.86
N VAL A 227 3.82 7.14 27.28
CA VAL A 227 3.70 5.69 27.45
C VAL A 227 4.83 5.22 28.35
N THR A 228 4.46 4.56 29.44
CA THR A 228 5.38 3.78 30.28
C THR A 228 5.27 2.31 29.89
N ASP A 229 5.70 1.35 30.71
CA ASP A 229 5.63 -0.07 30.35
C ASP A 229 4.20 -0.52 29.98
N SER A 230 3.22 -0.36 30.88
CA SER A 230 1.85 -0.88 30.69
C SER A 230 0.76 0.19 30.82
N SER A 231 1.15 1.45 31.03
CA SER A 231 0.24 2.55 31.33
C SER A 231 0.49 3.73 30.40
N ILE A 232 -0.56 4.53 30.17
CA ILE A 232 -0.48 5.74 29.36
C ILE A 232 -0.96 6.91 30.20
N VAL A 233 -0.17 7.97 30.29
CA VAL A 233 -0.56 9.21 30.95
C VAL A 233 -0.68 10.30 29.90
N VAL A 234 -1.85 10.91 29.80
CA VAL A 234 -2.12 12.00 28.86
C VAL A 234 -1.98 13.33 29.60
N TYR A 235 -1.20 14.24 29.03
CA TYR A 235 -0.96 15.59 29.54
C TYR A 235 -1.46 16.64 28.55
N SER A 236 -1.75 17.85 29.03
CA SER A 236 -1.75 19.04 28.19
C SER A 236 -0.32 19.41 27.82
N LEU A 237 -0.14 20.19 26.76
CA LEU A 237 1.18 20.67 26.34
C LEU A 237 1.86 21.56 27.41
N ASP A 238 1.09 22.12 28.34
CA ASP A 238 1.57 22.90 29.49
C ASP A 238 2.00 22.03 30.69
N GLY A 239 1.97 20.71 30.57
CA GLY A 239 2.44 19.79 31.62
C GLY A 239 1.37 19.32 32.60
N ARG A 240 0.11 19.71 32.44
CA ARG A 240 -0.97 19.26 33.32
C ARG A 240 -1.43 17.85 32.94
N ALA A 241 -1.38 16.90 33.88
CA ALA A 241 -1.95 15.57 33.66
C ALA A 241 -3.49 15.65 33.50
N LEU A 242 -3.99 15.10 32.40
CA LEU A 242 -5.41 15.09 32.00
C LEU A 242 -6.08 13.73 32.28
N ALA A 243 -5.37 12.63 31.98
CA ALA A 243 -5.86 11.27 32.15
C ALA A 243 -4.74 10.28 32.46
N ALA A 244 -5.05 9.24 33.23
CA ALA A 244 -4.20 8.06 33.39
C ALA A 244 -4.99 6.84 32.90
N LEU A 245 -4.47 6.15 31.91
CA LEU A 245 -5.11 5.06 31.18
C LEU A 245 -4.37 3.77 31.52
N ASN A 246 -4.91 3.05 32.49
CA ASN A 246 -4.34 1.81 33.02
C ASN A 246 -5.22 0.63 32.62
N GLY A 247 -4.61 -0.49 32.25
CA GLY A 247 -5.37 -1.72 31.97
C GLY A 247 -4.74 -2.69 30.97
N HIS A 248 -3.64 -2.33 30.32
CA HIS A 248 -2.81 -3.32 29.62
C HIS A 248 -2.06 -4.20 30.62
N ARG A 249 -1.89 -5.47 30.27
CA ARG A 249 -1.21 -6.47 31.11
C ARG A 249 0.23 -6.75 30.68
N GLY A 250 0.65 -6.21 29.54
CA GLY A 250 1.99 -6.34 29.00
C GLY A 250 2.52 -4.99 28.51
N LYS A 251 3.73 -5.01 27.93
CA LYS A 251 4.33 -3.79 27.40
C LYS A 251 3.46 -3.19 26.30
N ILE A 252 3.29 -1.88 26.29
CA ILE A 252 2.60 -1.17 25.21
C ILE A 252 3.58 -1.02 24.04
N THR A 253 3.21 -1.58 22.89
CA THR A 253 4.06 -1.62 21.70
C THR A 253 3.86 -0.38 20.85
N CYS A 254 2.63 0.12 20.73
CA CYS A 254 2.30 1.28 19.92
C CYS A 254 1.07 2.01 20.46
N VAL A 255 1.01 3.33 20.24
CA VAL A 255 -0.15 4.16 20.54
C VAL A 255 -0.41 5.13 19.40
N ALA A 256 -1.66 5.52 19.18
CA ALA A 256 -2.00 6.61 18.26
C ALA A 256 -3.25 7.35 18.76
N PHE A 257 -3.27 8.68 18.59
CA PHE A 257 -4.47 9.47 18.82
C PHE A 257 -5.43 9.36 17.64
N SER A 258 -6.73 9.43 17.94
CA SER A 258 -7.71 9.71 16.90
C SER A 258 -7.55 11.15 16.40
N PRO A 259 -7.99 11.45 15.17
CA PRO A 259 -7.89 12.80 14.59
C PRO A 259 -8.58 13.89 15.41
N ASP A 260 -9.64 13.54 16.15
CA ASP A 260 -10.36 14.45 17.05
C ASP A 260 -9.62 14.71 18.40
N GLY A 261 -8.56 13.95 18.71
CA GLY A 261 -7.82 14.01 19.97
C GLY A 261 -8.65 13.65 21.21
N VAL A 262 -9.82 13.02 21.03
CA VAL A 262 -10.72 12.57 22.10
C VAL A 262 -10.45 11.11 22.45
N HIS A 263 -10.11 10.30 21.45
CA HIS A 263 -9.79 8.88 21.63
C HIS A 263 -8.30 8.62 21.45
N LEU A 264 -7.83 7.56 22.08
CA LEU A 264 -6.48 7.04 21.90
C LEU A 264 -6.57 5.53 21.70
N CYS A 265 -5.84 4.99 20.73
CA CYS A 265 -5.69 3.56 20.54
C CYS A 265 -4.33 3.13 21.03
N SER A 266 -4.26 1.96 21.65
CA SER A 266 -3.01 1.36 22.10
C SER A 266 -2.98 -0.12 21.79
N ALA A 267 -1.82 -0.60 21.34
CA ALA A 267 -1.51 -2.01 21.16
C ALA A 267 -0.48 -2.45 22.20
N SER A 268 -0.54 -3.73 22.58
CA SER A 268 0.33 -4.29 23.62
C SER A 268 0.75 -5.73 23.32
N GLU A 269 1.84 -6.15 23.95
CA GLU A 269 2.29 -7.53 24.06
C GLU A 269 1.26 -8.44 24.74
N ASP A 270 0.26 -7.88 25.44
CA ASP A 270 -0.91 -8.63 25.91
C ASP A 270 -1.87 -9.05 24.78
N ARG A 271 -1.53 -8.74 23.52
CA ARG A 271 -2.24 -9.11 22.28
C ARG A 271 -3.59 -8.43 22.13
N THR A 272 -3.84 -7.38 22.91
CA THR A 272 -5.04 -6.57 22.81
C THR A 272 -4.75 -5.20 22.20
N ILE A 273 -5.76 -4.69 21.49
CA ILE A 273 -5.87 -3.29 21.11
C ILE A 273 -6.95 -2.68 22.00
N LYS A 274 -6.64 -1.56 22.66
CA LYS A 274 -7.61 -0.81 23.48
C LYS A 274 -7.89 0.54 22.86
N ILE A 275 -9.16 0.94 22.88
CA ILE A 275 -9.59 2.31 22.57
C ILE A 275 -9.96 2.95 23.89
N TRP A 276 -9.33 4.08 24.15
CA TRP A 276 -9.52 4.87 25.36
C TRP A 276 -10.25 6.15 25.00
N ASN A 277 -11.21 6.52 25.83
CA ASN A 277 -11.78 7.85 25.80
C ASN A 277 -11.01 8.72 26.80
N VAL A 278 -10.26 9.70 26.29
CA VAL A 278 -9.37 10.54 27.12
C VAL A 278 -10.17 11.39 28.10
N ARG A 279 -11.38 11.83 27.73
CA ARG A 279 -12.25 12.62 28.60
C ARG A 279 -12.80 11.79 29.76
N ASN A 280 -13.24 10.57 29.46
CA ASN A 280 -13.81 9.66 30.45
C ASN A 280 -12.75 8.87 31.22
N ARG A 281 -11.48 8.95 30.79
CA ARG A 281 -10.31 8.27 31.41
C ARG A 281 -10.48 6.76 31.52
N ALA A 282 -11.17 6.15 30.56
CA ALA A 282 -11.56 4.75 30.60
C ALA A 282 -11.39 4.08 29.23
N ALA A 283 -11.21 2.76 29.25
CA ALA A 283 -11.24 1.94 28.04
C ALA A 283 -12.69 1.83 27.56
N GLU A 284 -12.95 2.36 26.38
CA GLU A 284 -14.26 2.26 25.72
C GLU A 284 -14.39 0.92 24.99
N ARG A 285 -13.28 0.42 24.42
CA ARG A 285 -13.22 -0.89 23.76
C ARG A 285 -11.92 -1.61 24.07
N THR A 286 -12.02 -2.92 24.19
CA THR A 286 -10.88 -3.84 24.18
C THR A 286 -11.13 -4.87 23.09
N PHE A 287 -10.16 -5.05 22.21
CA PHE A 287 -10.22 -5.97 21.09
C PHE A 287 -9.03 -6.92 21.15
N ALA A 288 -9.31 -8.22 21.32
CA ALA A 288 -8.29 -9.27 21.22
C ALA A 288 -8.03 -9.54 19.74
N ALA A 289 -7.08 -8.79 19.18
CA ALA A 289 -6.89 -8.73 17.73
C ALA A 289 -6.36 -10.04 17.14
N SER A 290 -5.55 -10.77 17.91
CA SER A 290 -4.79 -11.92 17.45
C SER A 290 -4.22 -12.73 18.62
N ASN A 291 -3.68 -13.91 18.32
CA ASN A 291 -2.76 -14.65 19.20
C ASN A 291 -1.30 -14.16 19.09
N LYS A 292 -1.04 -13.16 18.26
CA LYS A 292 0.29 -12.56 18.02
C LYS A 292 0.35 -11.14 18.59
N VAL A 293 1.57 -10.67 18.83
CA VAL A 293 1.84 -9.30 19.29
C VAL A 293 1.51 -8.32 18.16
N VAL A 294 0.71 -7.30 18.47
CA VAL A 294 0.46 -6.18 17.58
C VAL A 294 1.61 -5.19 17.77
N GLU A 295 2.35 -4.89 16.72
CA GLU A 295 3.53 -4.01 16.77
C GLU A 295 3.18 -2.56 16.45
N SER A 296 2.16 -2.35 15.62
CA SER A 296 1.79 -1.03 15.13
C SER A 296 0.28 -0.90 14.98
N VAL A 297 -0.22 0.26 15.38
CA VAL A 297 -1.61 0.68 15.17
C VAL A 297 -1.63 2.09 14.60
N ALA A 298 -2.62 2.38 13.77
CA ALA A 298 -2.84 3.72 13.24
C ALA A 298 -4.34 3.97 13.13
N PHE A 299 -4.80 5.12 13.65
CA PHE A 299 -6.14 5.60 13.31
C PHE A 299 -6.19 6.04 11.86
N THR A 300 -7.35 5.80 11.24
CA THR A 300 -7.66 6.43 9.97
C THR A 300 -8.04 7.89 10.19
N PRO A 301 -7.79 8.80 9.22
CA PRO A 301 -8.06 10.23 9.44
C PRO A 301 -9.54 10.58 9.57
N ASP A 302 -10.45 9.68 9.21
CA ASP A 302 -11.88 9.79 9.51
C ASP A 302 -12.24 9.44 10.98
N GLY A 303 -11.30 8.86 11.75
CA GLY A 303 -11.49 8.40 13.12
C GLY A 303 -12.38 7.16 13.29
N ILE A 304 -12.84 6.55 12.19
CA ILE A 304 -13.81 5.45 12.20
C ILE A 304 -13.10 4.10 12.36
N HIS A 305 -11.90 3.97 11.79
CA HIS A 305 -11.19 2.70 11.75
C HIS A 305 -9.81 2.77 12.40
N VAL A 306 -9.30 1.62 12.79
CA VAL A 306 -7.93 1.42 13.24
C VAL A 306 -7.29 0.37 12.36
N ALA A 307 -6.21 0.74 11.66
CA ALA A 307 -5.36 -0.20 10.97
C ALA A 307 -4.35 -0.78 11.95
N PHE A 308 -4.12 -2.09 11.86
CA PHE A 308 -3.20 -2.79 12.74
C PHE A 308 -2.57 -3.97 12.02
N ASN A 309 -1.39 -4.38 12.49
CA ASN A 309 -0.78 -5.61 12.02
C ASN A 309 -1.26 -6.83 12.82
N ASP A 310 -1.56 -7.90 12.11
CA ASP A 310 -1.69 -9.24 12.65
C ASP A 310 -0.63 -10.12 12.00
N ASP A 311 0.57 -10.10 12.62
CA ASP A 311 1.77 -10.74 12.10
C ASP A 311 2.11 -10.25 10.67
N ARG A 312 1.78 -11.04 9.65
CA ARG A 312 2.01 -10.71 8.23
C ARG A 312 0.84 -10.05 7.54
N TRP A 313 -0.29 -9.88 8.22
CA TRP A 313 -1.50 -9.31 7.66
C TRP A 313 -1.71 -7.88 8.13
N LEU A 314 -2.00 -6.99 7.18
CA LEU A 314 -2.59 -5.70 7.47
C LEU A 314 -4.10 -5.88 7.60
N LYS A 315 -4.65 -5.50 8.75
CA LYS A 315 -6.09 -5.55 9.02
C LYS A 315 -6.61 -4.16 9.39
N LEU A 316 -7.89 -3.95 9.15
CA LEU A 316 -8.62 -2.73 9.45
C LEU A 316 -9.82 -3.06 10.34
N TRP A 317 -9.90 -2.43 11.49
CA TRP A 317 -10.95 -2.65 12.48
C TRP A 317 -11.86 -1.42 12.57
N SER A 318 -13.16 -1.59 12.32
CA SER A 318 -14.17 -0.61 12.74
C SER A 318 -14.35 -0.77 14.23
N TRP A 319 -13.79 0.15 15.01
CA TRP A 319 -13.74 -0.01 16.46
C TRP A 319 -15.09 0.19 17.14
N ARG A 320 -16.02 0.89 16.48
CA ARG A 320 -17.40 1.06 16.94
C ARG A 320 -18.24 -0.18 16.64
N ASP A 321 -18.17 -0.72 15.44
CA ASP A 321 -19.01 -1.86 15.03
C ASP A 321 -18.39 -3.23 15.36
N GLY A 322 -17.10 -3.25 15.71
CA GLY A 322 -16.36 -4.49 15.97
C GLY A 322 -15.94 -5.25 14.71
N ARG A 323 -16.32 -4.79 13.51
CA ARG A 323 -16.00 -5.48 12.24
C ARG A 323 -14.52 -5.37 11.91
N VAL A 324 -13.94 -6.47 11.43
CA VAL A 324 -12.52 -6.55 11.04
C VAL A 324 -12.45 -6.97 9.57
N ARG A 325 -11.65 -6.24 8.79
CA ARG A 325 -11.37 -6.54 7.38
C ARG A 325 -9.89 -6.81 7.21
N GLN A 326 -9.56 -7.82 6.41
CA GLN A 326 -8.19 -8.15 6.03
C GLN A 326 -7.86 -7.45 4.71
N LEU A 327 -6.77 -6.68 4.70
CA LEU A 327 -6.44 -5.80 3.59
C LEU A 327 -5.31 -6.36 2.71
N ALA A 328 -4.17 -6.70 3.31
CA ALA A 328 -3.01 -7.16 2.54
C ALA A 328 -2.14 -8.12 3.34
N GLN A 329 -1.47 -9.02 2.62
CA GLN A 329 -0.47 -9.92 3.17
C GLN A 329 0.93 -9.47 2.77
N HIS A 330 1.85 -9.51 3.71
CA HIS A 330 3.30 -9.38 3.49
C HIS A 330 3.98 -10.74 3.54
N ARG A 331 5.19 -10.82 2.99
CA ARG A 331 6.01 -12.05 3.08
C ARG A 331 6.45 -12.32 4.52
N ASP A 332 6.78 -11.23 5.23
CA ASP A 332 7.27 -11.21 6.60
C ASP A 332 6.37 -10.38 7.52
N LYS A 333 6.71 -10.37 8.81
CA LYS A 333 6.00 -9.63 9.85
C LYS A 333 5.95 -8.13 9.52
N ILE A 334 4.77 -7.54 9.61
CA ILE A 334 4.56 -6.09 9.49
C ILE A 334 4.99 -5.42 10.79
N LEU A 335 5.82 -4.40 10.69
CA LEU A 335 6.33 -3.64 11.84
C LEU A 335 5.71 -2.25 11.95
N HIS A 336 5.36 -1.63 10.83
CA HIS A 336 4.84 -0.27 10.81
C HIS A 336 3.62 -0.16 9.92
N VAL A 337 2.64 0.62 10.39
CA VAL A 337 1.40 0.92 9.68
C VAL A 337 1.13 2.42 9.76
N ALA A 338 0.69 3.00 8.65
CA ALA A 338 0.25 4.39 8.58
C ALA A 338 -1.01 4.49 7.71
N CYS A 339 -1.86 5.48 7.96
CA CYS A 339 -3.11 5.66 7.22
C CYS A 339 -3.23 7.07 6.64
N SER A 340 -3.83 7.14 5.45
CA SER A 340 -4.41 8.34 4.87
C SER A 340 -5.92 8.15 4.67
N ASN A 341 -6.58 9.13 4.05
CA ASN A 341 -8.01 9.03 3.74
C ASN A 341 -8.31 7.82 2.86
N GLU A 342 -7.49 7.57 1.84
CA GLU A 342 -7.75 6.51 0.85
C GLU A 342 -6.93 5.24 1.09
N TRP A 343 -5.71 5.39 1.61
CA TRP A 343 -4.70 4.33 1.64
C TRP A 343 -4.28 3.96 3.06
N ALA A 344 -3.96 2.69 3.25
CA ALA A 344 -3.22 2.20 4.40
C ALA A 344 -1.84 1.71 3.91
N ALA A 345 -0.78 2.31 4.43
CA ALA A 345 0.59 1.86 4.20
C ALA A 345 1.01 0.85 5.25
N SER A 346 1.80 -0.14 4.85
CA SER A 346 2.38 -1.14 5.74
C SER A 346 3.79 -1.48 5.30
N ALA A 347 4.70 -1.55 6.27
CA ALA A 347 6.09 -1.95 6.07
C ALA A 347 6.41 -3.22 6.86
N SER A 348 7.03 -4.19 6.19
CA SER A 348 7.50 -5.42 6.81
C SER A 348 8.94 -5.34 7.32
N LEU A 349 9.30 -6.27 8.20
CA LEU A 349 10.67 -6.47 8.69
C LEU A 349 11.67 -6.65 7.54
N GLY A 350 11.25 -7.31 6.45
CA GLY A 350 12.06 -7.54 5.26
C GLY A 350 12.21 -6.31 4.36
N GLY A 351 11.65 -5.14 4.71
CA GLY A 351 11.70 -3.92 3.90
C GLY A 351 10.64 -3.85 2.78
N GLU A 352 9.67 -4.76 2.76
CA GLU A 352 8.55 -4.74 1.82
C GLU A 352 7.58 -3.61 2.22
N LEU A 353 7.37 -2.63 1.34
CA LEU A 353 6.44 -1.52 1.54
C LEU A 353 5.23 -1.69 0.61
N LYS A 354 4.03 -1.72 1.19
CA LYS A 354 2.76 -1.80 0.46
C LYS A 354 1.84 -0.67 0.82
N GLN A 355 1.03 -0.27 -0.15
CA GLN A 355 -0.13 0.59 0.02
C GLN A 355 -1.37 -0.17 -0.37
N THR A 356 -2.39 -0.16 0.49
CA THR A 356 -3.66 -0.84 0.25
C THR A 356 -4.79 0.16 0.33
N HIS A 357 -5.64 0.18 -0.68
CA HIS A 357 -6.83 1.03 -0.67
C HIS A 357 -7.77 0.55 0.43
N ARG A 358 -8.15 1.44 1.35
CA ARG A 358 -8.90 1.09 2.55
C ARG A 358 -10.29 0.51 2.25
N ILE A 359 -10.96 1.05 1.23
CA ILE A 359 -12.29 0.62 0.80
C ILE A 359 -12.24 -0.59 -0.13
N THR A 360 -11.56 -0.50 -1.28
CA THR A 360 -11.58 -1.54 -2.32
C THR A 360 -10.68 -2.74 -2.00
N GLY A 361 -9.68 -2.57 -1.12
CA GLY A 361 -8.68 -3.59 -0.84
C GLY A 361 -7.62 -3.74 -1.93
N ALA A 362 -7.61 -2.89 -2.96
CA ALA A 362 -6.60 -2.92 -4.01
C ALA A 362 -5.19 -2.67 -3.42
N VAL A 363 -4.24 -3.54 -3.71
CA VAL A 363 -2.88 -3.50 -3.16
C VAL A 363 -1.88 -3.03 -4.21
N LYS A 364 -1.03 -2.08 -3.84
CA LYS A 364 0.14 -1.62 -4.59
C LYS A 364 1.40 -2.00 -3.82
N ASN A 365 2.32 -2.67 -4.50
CA ASN A 365 3.68 -2.87 -3.98
C ASN A 365 4.47 -1.60 -4.30
N VAL A 366 4.83 -0.82 -3.27
CA VAL A 366 5.48 0.49 -3.43
C VAL A 366 6.97 0.31 -3.64
N ALA A 367 7.62 -0.44 -2.76
CA ALA A 367 9.06 -0.61 -2.75
C ALA A 367 9.49 -1.88 -2.00
N GLN A 368 10.70 -2.31 -2.31
CA GLN A 368 11.46 -3.26 -1.52
C GLN A 368 12.74 -2.54 -1.09
N GLU A 369 12.75 -2.02 0.14
CA GLU A 369 13.89 -1.27 0.65
C GLU A 369 14.96 -2.21 1.23
N SER A 370 16.22 -1.82 1.10
CA SER A 370 17.32 -2.46 1.82
C SER A 370 17.32 -1.99 3.26
N GLY A 371 17.24 -2.91 4.22
CA GLY A 371 17.21 -2.59 5.65
C GLY A 371 15.80 -2.46 6.21
N VAL A 372 15.73 -2.20 7.52
CA VAL A 372 14.47 -2.14 8.25
C VAL A 372 13.91 -0.73 8.16
N ILE A 373 12.71 -0.60 7.60
CA ILE A 373 11.91 0.63 7.67
C ILE A 373 11.56 0.86 9.15
N THR A 374 11.86 2.04 9.66
CA THR A 374 11.75 2.39 11.08
C THR A 374 10.50 3.18 11.42
N ALA A 375 9.94 3.88 10.44
CA ALA A 375 8.66 4.58 10.56
C ALA A 375 8.07 4.88 9.18
N LEU A 376 6.76 5.09 9.16
CA LEU A 376 5.98 5.48 7.99
C LEU A 376 5.09 6.67 8.37
N ALA A 377 4.97 7.63 7.46
CA ALA A 377 4.06 8.76 7.64
C ALA A 377 3.41 9.12 6.30
N TYR A 378 2.12 9.45 6.33
CA TYR A 378 1.48 10.17 5.23
C TYR A 378 1.53 11.66 5.48
N SER A 379 1.64 12.46 4.41
CA SER A 379 1.37 13.89 4.51
C SER A 379 -0.10 14.14 4.88
N PRO A 380 -0.43 15.27 5.53
CA PRO A 380 -1.82 15.57 5.93
C PRO A 380 -2.82 15.59 4.77
N ASP A 381 -2.38 15.98 3.58
CA ASP A 381 -3.16 15.97 2.35
C ASP A 381 -3.25 14.58 1.68
N GLY A 382 -2.51 13.59 2.19
CA GLY A 382 -2.45 12.23 1.67
C GLY A 382 -1.71 12.07 0.34
N GLN A 383 -1.07 13.12 -0.18
CA GLN A 383 -0.35 13.07 -1.47
C GLN A 383 0.99 12.33 -1.38
N TRP A 384 1.63 12.37 -0.22
CA TRP A 384 2.95 11.82 0.00
C TRP A 384 2.93 10.71 1.04
N LEU A 385 3.69 9.66 0.78
CA LEU A 385 4.08 8.66 1.76
C LEU A 385 5.58 8.79 1.98
N ALA A 386 6.00 8.98 3.22
CA ALA A 386 7.40 8.99 3.61
C ALA A 386 7.73 7.72 4.40
N SER A 387 8.89 7.14 4.11
CA SER A 387 9.52 6.09 4.92
C SER A 387 10.86 6.56 5.45
N SER A 388 11.17 6.16 6.67
CA SER A 388 12.52 6.25 7.24
C SER A 388 13.12 4.87 7.38
N ASN A 389 14.43 4.75 7.22
CA ASN A 389 15.10 3.46 7.21
C ASN A 389 16.37 3.47 8.06
N ALA A 390 16.73 2.28 8.56
CA ALA A 390 17.96 2.02 9.29
C ALA A 390 19.24 2.26 8.47
N ASP A 391 19.14 2.32 7.14
CA ASP A 391 20.25 2.68 6.24
C ASP A 391 20.65 4.18 6.29
N GLY A 392 19.92 5.00 7.05
CA GLY A 392 20.15 6.44 7.19
C GLY A 392 19.44 7.30 6.16
N ARG A 393 18.64 6.69 5.29
CA ARG A 393 17.87 7.38 4.27
C ARG A 393 16.41 7.52 4.66
N ALA A 394 15.82 8.63 4.22
CA ALA A 394 14.38 8.81 4.15
C ALA A 394 13.97 8.79 2.67
N ARG A 395 12.83 8.18 2.36
CA ARG A 395 12.32 8.10 0.98
C ARG A 395 10.92 8.67 0.94
N LEU A 396 10.66 9.43 -0.12
CA LEU A 396 9.39 10.09 -0.36
C LEU A 396 8.76 9.49 -1.61
N TYR A 397 7.53 9.01 -1.48
CA TYR A 397 6.75 8.37 -2.51
C TYR A 397 5.48 9.16 -2.78
N THR A 398 5.08 9.28 -4.04
CA THR A 398 3.76 9.80 -4.40
C THR A 398 2.71 8.73 -4.10
N ALA A 399 1.75 9.03 -3.23
CA ALA A 399 0.77 8.05 -2.75
C ALA A 399 -0.18 7.55 -3.84
N SER A 400 -0.52 8.40 -4.82
CA SER A 400 -1.42 8.03 -5.92
C SER A 400 -0.79 7.01 -6.86
N SER A 401 0.48 7.17 -7.21
CA SER A 401 1.19 6.33 -8.18
C SER A 401 2.09 5.27 -7.54
N ALA A 402 2.30 5.33 -6.22
CA ALA A 402 3.27 4.50 -5.49
C ALA A 402 4.70 4.61 -6.06
N ARG A 403 5.06 5.73 -6.69
CA ARG A 403 6.38 5.96 -7.28
C ARG A 403 7.28 6.71 -6.31
N LEU A 404 8.55 6.31 -6.27
CA LEU A 404 9.60 7.03 -5.57
C LEU A 404 9.81 8.40 -6.24
N ALA A 405 9.53 9.46 -5.50
CA ALA A 405 9.81 10.83 -5.95
C ALA A 405 11.21 11.26 -5.53
N GLN A 406 11.62 10.93 -4.30
CA GLN A 406 12.93 11.31 -3.80
C GLN A 406 13.50 10.35 -2.76
N THR A 407 14.83 10.20 -2.77
CA THR A 407 15.63 9.66 -1.65
C THR A 407 16.45 10.77 -1.02
N ILE A 408 16.41 10.86 0.30
CA ILE A 408 17.08 11.88 1.12
C ILE A 408 18.11 11.15 1.98
N GLU A 409 19.38 11.57 1.92
CA GLU A 409 20.42 11.11 2.85
C GLU A 409 20.26 11.85 4.17
N ALA A 410 19.29 11.39 4.96
CA ALA A 410 18.75 12.17 6.06
C ALA A 410 19.73 12.24 7.25
N HIS A 411 20.31 11.11 7.66
CA HIS A 411 21.14 11.03 8.85
C HIS A 411 22.36 10.13 8.65
N HIS A 412 23.44 10.42 9.39
CA HIS A 412 24.58 9.50 9.48
C HIS A 412 24.22 8.36 10.43
N GLY A 413 23.84 7.21 9.85
CA GLY A 413 23.33 6.06 10.59
C GLY A 413 21.80 6.05 10.65
N LYS A 414 21.21 5.15 11.43
CA LYS A 414 19.76 4.86 11.45
C LYS A 414 18.91 6.13 11.60
N VAL A 415 17.93 6.30 10.72
CA VAL A 415 16.82 7.24 10.93
C VAL A 415 15.83 6.60 11.90
N SER A 416 15.61 7.22 13.05
CA SER A 416 14.74 6.72 14.12
C SER A 416 13.26 6.96 13.84
N SER A 417 12.91 8.12 13.28
CA SER A 417 11.51 8.52 13.08
C SER A 417 11.39 9.55 11.95
N ILE A 418 10.15 9.68 11.44
CA ILE A 418 9.77 10.60 10.38
C ILE A 418 8.36 11.14 10.63
N GLN A 419 8.16 12.45 10.41
CA GLN A 419 6.85 13.09 10.59
C GLN A 419 6.71 14.27 9.63
N PHE A 420 5.51 14.48 9.08
CA PHE A 420 5.18 15.71 8.36
C PHE A 420 4.74 16.81 9.34
N SER A 421 5.00 18.07 8.97
CA SER A 421 4.34 19.24 9.56
C SER A 421 2.82 19.13 9.44
N ASP A 422 2.09 19.78 10.35
CA ASP A 422 0.62 19.89 10.27
C ASP A 422 0.21 20.67 9.02
N ALA A 423 1.05 21.62 8.59
CA ALA A 423 0.86 22.35 7.34
C ALA A 423 1.12 21.54 6.07
N GLY A 424 1.84 20.42 6.16
CA GLY A 424 2.23 19.57 5.02
C GLY A 424 3.34 20.12 4.13
N ASP A 425 3.96 21.26 4.49
CA ASP A 425 5.02 21.92 3.69
C ASP A 425 6.44 21.48 4.08
N ARG A 426 6.57 20.78 5.21
CA ARG A 426 7.84 20.26 5.74
C ARG A 426 7.73 18.81 6.16
N LEU A 427 8.84 18.10 5.97
CA LEU A 427 9.11 16.77 6.48
C LEU A 427 10.19 16.89 7.55
N TYR A 428 10.06 16.15 8.64
CA TYR A 428 11.02 16.12 9.73
C TYR A 428 11.53 14.71 9.93
N THR A 429 12.84 14.59 10.12
CA THR A 429 13.50 13.32 10.37
C THR A 429 14.37 13.42 11.61
N THR A 430 14.48 12.32 12.34
CA THR A 430 15.38 12.22 13.49
C THR A 430 16.21 10.96 13.39
N GLY A 431 17.46 10.98 13.85
CA GLY A 431 18.37 9.83 13.68
C GLY A 431 19.39 9.64 14.79
N ALA A 432 20.21 8.61 14.60
CA ALA A 432 21.30 8.23 15.50
C ALA A 432 22.42 9.30 15.60
N ASP A 433 22.47 10.23 14.64
CA ASP A 433 23.38 11.38 14.65
C ASP A 433 22.99 12.48 15.67
N SER A 434 22.00 12.21 16.53
CA SER A 434 21.50 13.14 17.55
C SER A 434 21.00 14.46 16.94
N ALA A 435 20.49 14.39 15.72
CA ALA A 435 19.93 15.53 15.02
C ALA A 435 18.45 15.33 14.70
N ILE A 436 17.71 16.44 14.74
CA ILE A 436 16.38 16.60 14.17
C ILE A 436 16.55 17.52 12.97
N LYS A 437 16.21 17.04 11.79
CA LYS A 437 16.38 17.77 10.52
C LYS A 437 15.02 18.05 9.91
N SER A 438 14.82 19.28 9.42
CA SER A 438 13.62 19.66 8.67
C SER A 438 13.94 19.81 7.18
N TRP A 439 13.06 19.30 6.33
CA TRP A 439 13.18 19.30 4.88
C TRP A 439 11.95 19.98 4.29
N LYS A 440 12.14 21.12 3.63
CA LYS A 440 11.04 21.86 3.00
C LYS A 440 10.60 21.17 1.72
N LEU A 441 9.39 20.64 1.68
CA LEU A 441 8.84 19.99 0.49
C LEU A 441 8.61 21.02 -0.61
N PRO A 442 8.81 20.66 -1.90
CA PRO A 442 8.49 21.54 -3.00
C PRO A 442 6.97 21.74 -3.04
N ASN A 443 6.56 22.99 -2.87
CA ASN A 443 5.18 23.38 -3.03
C ASN A 443 4.84 23.37 -4.52
N ASP A 444 4.02 22.41 -4.95
CA ASP A 444 3.16 22.59 -6.13
C ASP A 444 1.68 22.45 -5.73
N THR A 445 1.30 23.13 -4.64
CA THR A 445 0.01 23.82 -4.47
C THR A 445 -0.06 24.45 -3.08
N ILE A 446 0.02 25.79 -3.05
CA ILE A 446 -0.47 26.55 -1.90
C ILE A 446 -1.97 26.28 -1.77
N LYS A 447 -2.33 25.77 -0.58
CA LYS A 447 -3.64 25.75 0.05
C LYS A 447 -4.65 26.72 -0.59
N THR A 448 -5.70 26.21 -1.21
CA THR A 448 -6.98 26.90 -1.18
C THR A 448 -7.51 26.75 0.24
N VAL A 449 -7.37 27.83 1.00
CA VAL A 449 -8.11 28.07 2.25
C VAL A 449 -9.60 27.92 1.93
N ILE A 450 -10.28 26.94 2.53
CA ILE A 450 -11.74 26.98 2.63
C ILE A 450 -12.04 27.36 4.08
N ASN A 451 -12.67 28.53 4.18
CA ASN A 451 -13.27 29.12 5.39
C ASN A 451 -14.29 28.20 6.05
#